data_AF-A0A9N9GNE4-F1
#
_entry.id   AF-A0A9N9GNE4-F1
#
_cell.length_a   1.000
_cell.length_b   1.000
_cell.length_c   1.000
_cell.angle_alpha   90.00
_cell.angle_beta   90.00
_cell.angle_gamma   90.00
#
_symmetry.space_group_name_H-M   'P 1'
#
loop_
_entity.id
_entity.type
_entity.pdbx_description
1 polymer ?
#
loop_
_entity_poly.entity_id
_entity_poly.type
_entity_poly.pdbx_seq_one_letter_code
_entity_poly.pdbx_strand_id
1 'polypeptide(L)'
;MSICTIIEHVRLQIPSDVPLAVQQWQGLIAVNYAARKAGIQRHCTAREALAACPDLKLVHVATYANGEKEPKYHPNPSYATHKVSLDPYRRASASIFKIFQRFCNIVERASVDEAYMDVTDIVNSKLLGMFSNLDENSEAPDVEWANLGTIYENSEASYVPTDSHIDNNDKWCDWQLAVAAKLCAEIRDSIHRELGYTCSAGIAHNKTLAKLCSVLNKPNGQTVMRSSQTLGFMYSMPFQKIRNLGGKLGNFIEDVLQVETAGELWKFSVDELQAKFGRVTGAWLFGICRGIDSEEVVHRNVAKSMMAAKSFRPPVKNLQQIQHWATILGTELYTRVIDDFELNQRWPKNLVIHYRCISQSAPRSKSCPFPRRGELFSPDTISTKISALFKNSPYAFPCVRLAASATGLGKDNSVGMIDISQFVAIRRDAGEDTAINSDHKMNMHAHETASTEKRQKNSPESSLMKGQVTLDQVLQQNCNQTPQESESKIEDTRLSESYDKFGLSPGDIRRFFTNATASTDSSGPDIVPSDLSVTKSTNEMSSCDKCNKMIPQDQWIEHKDFHFALQLQREDDSGRKLVLTTNDGSKKKRKIDISNYFKSRTG
;
A
#
# COMPACT_ATOMS: atom_id res chain seq x y z
N MET A 1 15.79 -1.37 -7.23
CA MET A 1 17.28 -1.28 -7.28
C MET A 1 17.89 -2.58 -6.71
N SER A 2 19.20 -2.69 -6.47
CA SER A 2 19.74 -3.60 -5.43
C SER A 2 20.37 -2.75 -4.32
N ILE A 3 19.54 -1.90 -3.70
CA ILE A 3 19.98 -0.73 -2.95
C ILE A 3 21.01 -1.04 -1.86
N CYS A 4 20.85 -2.13 -1.12
CA CYS A 4 21.78 -2.48 -0.05
C CYS A 4 23.19 -2.75 -0.58
N THR A 5 23.33 -3.49 -1.69
CA THR A 5 24.67 -3.77 -2.26
C THR A 5 25.32 -2.50 -2.78
N ILE A 6 24.58 -1.65 -3.48
CA ILE A 6 25.08 -0.35 -3.99
C ILE A 6 25.53 0.56 -2.83
N ILE A 7 24.79 0.60 -1.73
CA ILE A 7 25.18 1.35 -0.54
C ILE A 7 26.44 0.78 0.11
N GLU A 8 26.56 -0.54 0.24
CA GLU A 8 27.78 -1.15 0.79
C GLU A 8 29.00 -0.98 -0.14
N HIS A 9 28.82 -1.02 -1.47
CA HIS A 9 29.88 -0.69 -2.44
C HIS A 9 30.40 0.73 -2.23
N VAL A 10 29.52 1.74 -2.17
CA VAL A 10 29.91 3.14 -1.94
C VAL A 10 30.53 3.32 -0.55
N ARG A 11 29.94 2.75 0.51
CA ARG A 11 30.42 2.88 1.89
C ARG A 11 31.81 2.25 2.10
N LEU A 12 32.08 1.13 1.44
CA LEU A 12 33.36 0.39 1.54
C LEU A 12 34.35 0.74 0.42
N GLN A 13 33.99 1.63 -0.50
CA GLN A 13 34.78 1.98 -1.69
C GLN A 13 35.15 0.74 -2.55
N ILE A 14 34.24 -0.23 -2.64
CA ILE A 14 34.41 -1.45 -3.43
C ILE A 14 33.81 -1.24 -4.83
N PRO A 15 34.58 -1.45 -5.93
CA PRO A 15 34.06 -1.37 -7.31
C PRO A 15 32.84 -2.26 -7.57
N SER A 16 31.93 -1.83 -8.46
CA SER A 16 30.60 -2.43 -8.66
C SER A 16 30.60 -3.77 -9.42
N ASP A 17 31.72 -4.09 -10.06
CA ASP A 17 32.05 -5.33 -10.75
C ASP A 17 32.59 -6.43 -9.81
N VAL A 18 33.02 -6.09 -8.60
CA VAL A 18 33.41 -7.06 -7.57
C VAL A 18 32.17 -7.79 -7.04
N PRO A 19 32.13 -9.14 -6.99
CA PRO A 19 31.01 -9.88 -6.39
C PRO A 19 30.77 -9.48 -4.94
N LEU A 20 29.57 -8.94 -4.64
CA LEU A 20 29.19 -8.48 -3.31
C LEU A 20 27.76 -8.88 -2.97
N ALA A 21 27.59 -9.39 -1.75
CA ALA A 21 26.28 -9.72 -1.18
C ALA A 21 26.10 -9.10 0.22
N VAL A 22 24.90 -8.62 0.50
CA VAL A 22 24.50 -8.16 1.83
C VAL A 22 23.69 -9.25 2.52
N GLN A 23 24.13 -9.65 3.72
CA GLN A 23 23.49 -10.68 4.53
C GLN A 23 22.79 -10.11 5.76
N GLN A 24 21.69 -10.76 6.14
CA GLN A 24 21.03 -10.59 7.42
C GLN A 24 21.10 -11.91 8.18
N TRP A 25 21.95 -11.97 9.19
CA TRP A 25 22.39 -13.22 9.80
C TRP A 25 23.00 -14.14 8.75
N GLN A 26 22.47 -15.35 8.56
CA GLN A 26 22.96 -16.33 7.58
C GLN A 26 22.31 -16.21 6.20
N GLY A 27 21.29 -15.38 6.00
CA GLY A 27 20.54 -15.30 4.73
C GLY A 27 20.89 -14.06 3.91
N LEU A 28 21.10 -14.20 2.61
CA LEU A 28 21.35 -13.07 1.71
C LEU A 28 20.07 -12.27 1.44
N ILE A 29 20.12 -10.97 1.73
CA ILE A 29 19.00 -10.03 1.49
C ILE A 29 19.17 -9.21 0.21
N ALA A 30 20.40 -9.04 -0.28
CA ALA A 30 20.69 -8.38 -1.54
C ALA A 30 21.97 -8.94 -2.17
N VAL A 31 22.00 -9.02 -3.50
CA VAL A 31 23.10 -9.61 -4.29
C VAL A 31 23.29 -8.75 -5.54
N ASN A 32 24.54 -8.29 -5.76
CA ASN A 32 24.88 -7.43 -6.88
C ASN A 32 24.95 -8.21 -8.20
N TYR A 33 25.12 -7.52 -9.33
CA TYR A 33 25.04 -8.17 -10.64
C TYR A 33 26.25 -9.07 -10.93
N ALA A 34 27.44 -8.74 -10.39
CA ALA A 34 28.61 -9.60 -10.49
C ALA A 34 28.40 -10.95 -9.77
N ALA A 35 27.94 -10.92 -8.51
CA ALA A 35 27.63 -12.14 -7.76
C ALA A 35 26.49 -12.97 -8.40
N ARG A 36 25.50 -12.33 -9.05
CA ARG A 36 24.47 -13.05 -9.82
C ARG A 36 25.03 -13.78 -11.05
N LYS A 37 26.03 -13.22 -11.73
CA LYS A 37 26.73 -13.92 -12.83
C LYS A 37 27.42 -15.20 -12.34
N ALA A 38 27.88 -15.22 -11.08
CA ALA A 38 28.38 -16.41 -10.39
C ALA A 38 27.27 -17.32 -9.81
N GLY A 39 26.01 -17.18 -10.26
CA GLY A 39 24.88 -18.02 -9.85
C GLY A 39 24.27 -17.69 -8.48
N ILE A 40 24.78 -16.69 -7.75
CA ILE A 40 24.29 -16.37 -6.40
C ILE A 40 22.92 -15.67 -6.48
N GLN A 41 21.96 -16.19 -5.72
CA GLN A 41 20.59 -15.66 -5.65
C GLN A 41 20.29 -15.05 -4.27
N ARG A 42 19.26 -14.20 -4.21
CA ARG A 42 18.71 -13.74 -2.92
C ARG A 42 18.09 -14.93 -2.19
N HIS A 43 18.14 -14.92 -0.86
CA HIS A 43 17.65 -15.97 0.05
C HIS A 43 18.46 -17.26 0.14
N CYS A 44 19.52 -17.46 -0.66
CA CYS A 44 20.50 -18.50 -0.32
C CYS A 44 21.25 -18.12 0.98
N THR A 45 21.91 -19.10 1.59
CA THR A 45 22.73 -18.88 2.77
C THR A 45 24.09 -18.29 2.41
N ALA A 46 24.70 -17.62 3.38
CA ALA A 46 26.08 -17.14 3.31
C ALA A 46 27.08 -18.26 2.98
N ARG A 47 26.86 -19.47 3.51
CA ARG A 47 27.72 -20.64 3.27
C ARG A 47 27.62 -21.14 1.83
N GLU A 48 26.40 -21.28 1.31
CA GLU A 48 26.18 -21.68 -0.09
C GLU A 48 26.76 -20.64 -1.06
N ALA A 49 26.60 -19.35 -0.76
CA ALA A 49 27.13 -18.27 -1.58
C ALA A 49 28.66 -18.23 -1.62
N LEU A 50 29.33 -18.44 -0.47
CA LEU A 50 30.79 -18.54 -0.39
C LEU A 50 31.33 -19.84 -1.02
N ALA A 51 30.56 -20.93 -0.99
CA ALA A 51 30.91 -22.16 -1.70
C ALA A 51 30.80 -22.00 -3.23
N ALA A 52 29.81 -21.24 -3.70
CA ALA A 52 29.65 -20.93 -5.13
C ALA A 52 30.65 -19.87 -5.64
N CYS A 53 31.04 -18.91 -4.80
CA CYS A 53 32.00 -17.86 -5.13
C CYS A 53 32.90 -17.56 -3.92
N PRO A 54 34.10 -18.17 -3.82
CA PRO A 54 35.01 -17.95 -2.70
C PRO A 54 35.47 -16.50 -2.53
N ASP A 55 35.56 -15.73 -3.62
CA ASP A 55 35.98 -14.32 -3.62
C ASP A 55 34.88 -13.32 -3.20
N LEU A 56 33.65 -13.82 -2.98
CA LEU A 56 32.47 -13.01 -2.64
C LEU A 56 32.71 -12.11 -1.42
N LYS A 57 32.56 -10.80 -1.61
CA LYS A 57 32.54 -9.83 -0.52
C LYS A 57 31.20 -9.90 0.21
N LEU A 58 31.20 -10.57 1.35
CA LEU A 58 30.02 -10.78 2.17
C LEU A 58 29.94 -9.71 3.28
N VAL A 59 28.94 -8.83 3.20
CA VAL A 59 28.76 -7.71 4.13
C VAL A 59 27.54 -7.96 5.01
N HIS A 60 27.71 -7.98 6.33
CA HIS A 60 26.57 -8.04 7.25
C HIS A 60 25.97 -6.64 7.44
N VAL A 61 24.64 -6.55 7.46
CA VAL A 61 23.91 -5.32 7.82
C VAL A 61 24.32 -4.78 9.20
N ALA A 62 24.17 -3.47 9.42
CA ALA A 62 24.41 -2.87 10.73
C ALA A 62 23.52 -3.48 11.82
N THR A 63 24.02 -3.49 13.06
CA THR A 63 23.32 -4.05 14.22
C THR A 63 23.46 -3.16 15.45
N TYR A 64 22.43 -3.19 16.31
CA TYR A 64 22.52 -2.75 17.70
C TYR A 64 22.97 -3.92 18.58
N ALA A 65 23.98 -3.70 19.43
CA ALA A 65 24.29 -4.53 20.60
C ALA A 65 23.62 -3.96 21.88
N ASN A 66 23.82 -4.61 23.02
CA ASN A 66 23.27 -4.16 24.30
C ASN A 66 23.83 -2.78 24.71
N GLY A 67 22.96 -1.85 25.12
CA GLY A 67 23.35 -0.51 25.58
C GLY A 67 23.79 0.47 24.49
N GLU A 68 23.78 0.06 23.21
CA GLU A 68 24.13 0.97 22.12
C GLU A 68 22.98 1.91 21.75
N LYS A 69 23.31 3.19 21.59
CA LYS A 69 22.36 4.24 21.15
C LYS A 69 22.15 4.26 19.63
N GLU A 70 23.10 3.74 18.86
CA GLU A 70 23.13 3.78 17.40
C GLU A 70 23.58 2.43 16.82
N PRO A 71 23.12 2.06 15.61
CA PRO A 71 23.49 0.80 14.99
C PRO A 71 24.88 0.89 14.33
N LYS A 72 25.72 -0.13 14.54
CA LYS A 72 27.08 -0.19 13.99
C LYS A 72 27.31 -1.44 13.15
N TYR A 73 28.26 -1.36 12.23
CA TYR A 73 28.77 -2.50 11.48
C TYR A 73 29.73 -3.30 12.38
N HIS A 74 29.21 -4.32 13.04
CA HIS A 74 29.99 -5.21 13.89
C HIS A 74 30.70 -6.28 13.03
N PRO A 75 31.94 -6.69 13.36
CA PRO A 75 32.67 -7.69 12.58
C PRO A 75 32.04 -9.09 12.70
N ASN A 76 31.62 -9.48 13.92
CA ASN A 76 31.05 -10.80 14.23
C ASN A 76 29.72 -10.67 15.00
N PRO A 77 28.63 -10.15 14.38
CA PRO A 77 27.35 -9.97 15.04
C PRO A 77 26.67 -11.31 15.32
N SER A 78 26.22 -11.52 16.56
CA SER A 78 25.52 -12.75 16.96
C SER A 78 24.01 -12.54 17.07
N TYR A 79 23.24 -13.50 16.55
CA TYR A 79 21.77 -13.51 16.66
C TYR A 79 21.31 -13.48 18.12
N ALA A 80 22.08 -14.05 19.05
CA ALA A 80 21.69 -14.13 20.46
C ALA A 80 21.80 -12.80 21.21
N THR A 81 22.66 -11.87 20.75
CA THR A 81 23.00 -10.64 21.49
C THR A 81 22.76 -9.35 20.71
N HIS A 82 22.59 -9.42 19.38
CA HIS A 82 22.43 -8.26 18.51
C HIS A 82 21.03 -8.20 17.87
N LYS A 83 20.60 -7.00 17.48
CA LYS A 83 19.44 -6.76 16.61
C LYS A 83 19.89 -6.09 15.32
N VAL A 84 19.42 -6.59 14.18
CA VAL A 84 19.60 -5.94 12.86
C VAL A 84 18.91 -4.58 12.81
N SER A 85 19.63 -3.58 12.33
CA SER A 85 19.10 -2.30 11.83
C SER A 85 19.18 -2.27 10.31
N LEU A 86 18.20 -1.63 9.69
CA LEU A 86 18.20 -1.30 8.26
C LEU A 86 18.20 0.23 8.06
N ASP A 87 18.48 1.00 9.12
CA ASP A 87 18.43 2.45 9.12
C ASP A 87 19.47 3.12 8.19
N PRO A 88 20.70 2.58 8.00
CA PRO A 88 21.59 3.07 6.95
C PRO A 88 20.93 3.07 5.56
N TYR A 89 20.22 2.00 5.20
CA TYR A 89 19.52 1.89 3.92
C TYR A 89 18.28 2.80 3.84
N ARG A 90 17.60 3.05 4.97
CA ARG A 90 16.49 4.02 5.06
C ARG A 90 16.96 5.46 4.92
N ARG A 91 18.12 5.83 5.48
CA ARG A 91 18.72 7.17 5.36
C ARG A 91 19.22 7.43 3.94
N ALA A 92 19.86 6.45 3.31
CA ALA A 92 20.21 6.51 1.89
C ALA A 92 18.97 6.64 0.99
N SER A 93 17.91 5.88 1.27
CA SER A 93 16.61 6.04 0.62
C SER A 93 16.01 7.45 0.80
N ALA A 94 16.05 8.01 2.00
CA ALA A 94 15.58 9.38 2.24
C ALA A 94 16.37 10.40 1.41
N SER A 95 17.68 10.21 1.23
CA SER A 95 18.53 11.05 0.39
C SER A 95 18.16 10.97 -1.10
N ILE A 96 17.91 9.76 -1.63
CA ILE A 96 17.41 9.58 -3.01
C ILE A 96 16.06 10.27 -3.21
N PHE A 97 15.14 10.17 -2.25
CA PHE A 97 13.82 10.81 -2.36
C PHE A 97 13.89 12.35 -2.26
N LYS A 98 14.83 12.91 -1.48
CA LYS A 98 15.12 14.35 -1.51
C LYS A 98 15.57 14.81 -2.90
N ILE A 99 16.32 13.98 -3.64
CA ILE A 99 16.68 14.27 -5.04
C ILE A 99 15.44 14.26 -5.94
N PHE A 100 14.59 13.22 -5.87
CA PHE A 100 13.36 13.14 -6.67
C PHE A 100 12.46 14.38 -6.49
N GLN A 101 12.30 14.86 -5.26
CA GLN A 101 11.48 16.04 -4.91
C GLN A 101 11.96 17.35 -5.54
N ARG A 102 13.22 17.44 -6.00
CA ARG A 102 13.72 18.63 -6.73
C ARG A 102 13.31 18.65 -8.21
N PHE A 103 12.97 17.48 -8.76
CA PHE A 103 12.63 17.31 -10.18
C PHE A 103 11.13 17.12 -10.43
N CYS A 104 10.36 16.71 -9.42
CA CYS A 104 8.96 16.36 -9.57
C CYS A 104 8.19 16.60 -8.26
N ASN A 105 7.02 17.25 -8.38
CA ASN A 105 6.15 17.55 -7.24
C ASN A 105 5.33 16.34 -6.77
N ILE A 106 5.09 15.35 -7.65
CA ILE A 106 4.20 14.22 -7.41
C ILE A 106 5.00 12.91 -7.42
N VAL A 107 5.49 12.52 -6.24
CA VAL A 107 6.30 11.31 -6.04
C VAL A 107 5.56 10.34 -5.12
N GLU A 108 5.32 9.11 -5.60
CA GLU A 108 4.79 8.01 -4.79
C GLU A 108 5.93 7.08 -4.34
N ARG A 109 6.20 7.00 -3.03
CA ARG A 109 7.10 5.99 -2.46
C ARG A 109 6.44 4.61 -2.50
N ALA A 110 6.83 3.81 -3.50
CA ALA A 110 6.42 2.42 -3.63
C ALA A 110 7.19 1.49 -2.66
N SER A 111 8.48 1.72 -2.45
CA SER A 111 9.31 0.91 -1.55
C SER A 111 10.43 1.73 -0.85
N VAL A 112 11.43 1.04 -0.29
CA VAL A 112 12.68 1.68 0.17
C VAL A 112 13.58 2.10 -1.00
N ASP A 113 13.42 1.54 -2.19
CA ASP A 113 14.32 1.75 -3.33
C ASP A 113 13.61 1.93 -4.68
N GLU A 114 12.30 2.16 -4.64
CA GLU A 114 11.44 2.35 -5.80
C GLU A 114 10.41 3.45 -5.52
N ALA A 115 10.20 4.29 -6.53
CA ALA A 115 9.22 5.37 -6.55
C ALA A 115 8.52 5.39 -7.91
N TYR A 116 7.29 5.90 -7.95
CA TYR A 116 6.68 6.41 -9.17
C TYR A 116 6.73 7.94 -9.12
N MET A 117 6.85 8.57 -10.29
CA MET A 117 6.94 10.02 -10.45
C MET A 117 5.99 10.40 -11.58
N ASP A 118 5.03 11.28 -11.31
CA ASP A 118 4.23 11.88 -12.38
C ASP A 118 4.97 13.11 -12.91
N VAL A 119 5.39 13.00 -14.17
CA VAL A 119 6.16 14.04 -14.87
C VAL A 119 5.31 14.77 -15.92
N THR A 120 4.01 14.48 -16.03
CA THR A 120 3.13 14.91 -17.13
C THR A 120 3.14 16.42 -17.32
N ASP A 121 2.87 17.20 -16.26
CA ASP A 121 2.84 18.68 -16.34
C ASP A 121 4.23 19.26 -16.70
N ILE A 122 5.32 18.66 -16.22
CA ILE A 122 6.70 19.11 -16.45
C ILE A 122 7.13 18.80 -17.89
N VAL A 123 6.77 17.61 -18.39
CA VAL A 123 7.00 17.17 -19.76
C VAL A 123 6.22 18.03 -20.74
N ASN A 124 4.92 18.26 -20.51
CA ASN A 124 4.10 19.12 -21.34
C ASN A 124 4.61 20.57 -21.34
N SER A 125 5.09 21.08 -20.20
CA SER A 125 5.74 22.39 -20.10
C SER A 125 7.07 22.47 -20.88
N LYS A 126 7.91 21.42 -20.84
CA LYS A 126 9.13 21.33 -21.66
C LYS A 126 8.79 21.27 -23.17
N LEU A 127 7.79 20.49 -23.58
CA LEU A 127 7.32 20.40 -24.98
C LEU A 127 6.77 21.74 -25.50
N LEU A 128 5.99 22.45 -24.70
CA LEU A 128 5.52 23.81 -24.99
C LEU A 128 6.65 24.81 -25.28
N GLY A 129 7.76 24.69 -24.56
CA GLY A 129 8.96 25.50 -24.81
C GLY A 129 9.70 25.11 -26.10
N MET A 130 9.62 23.86 -26.54
CA MET A 130 10.22 23.37 -27.79
C MET A 130 9.37 23.73 -29.02
N PHE A 131 8.04 23.69 -28.89
CA PHE A 131 7.09 23.87 -29.99
C PHE A 131 6.15 25.06 -29.72
N SER A 132 6.69 26.27 -29.75
CA SER A 132 5.97 27.49 -29.34
C SER A 132 4.82 27.94 -30.27
N ASN A 133 4.64 27.28 -31.42
CA ASN A 133 3.74 27.70 -32.52
C ASN A 133 2.68 26.65 -32.89
N LEU A 134 2.38 25.69 -32.01
CA LEU A 134 1.38 24.63 -32.27
C LEU A 134 -0.04 25.18 -32.40
N ASP A 135 -0.80 24.55 -33.29
CA ASP A 135 -2.25 24.65 -33.42
C ASP A 135 -2.92 23.26 -33.35
N GLU A 136 -4.25 23.23 -33.37
CA GLU A 136 -5.03 21.98 -33.23
C GLU A 136 -4.72 20.94 -34.31
N ASN A 137 -4.28 21.39 -35.49
CA ASN A 137 -3.97 20.55 -36.66
C ASN A 137 -2.47 20.23 -36.80
N SER A 138 -1.64 20.67 -35.85
CA SER A 138 -0.19 20.49 -35.93
C SER A 138 0.21 19.03 -35.69
N GLU A 139 0.66 18.36 -36.75
CA GLU A 139 1.31 17.06 -36.67
C GLU A 139 2.66 17.16 -35.95
N ALA A 140 2.96 16.22 -35.06
CA ALA A 140 4.28 16.17 -34.43
C ALA A 140 5.33 15.65 -35.43
N PRO A 141 6.56 16.20 -35.42
CA PRO A 141 7.67 15.60 -36.17
C PRO A 141 8.02 14.21 -35.60
N ASP A 142 8.82 13.43 -36.30
CA ASP A 142 9.30 12.15 -35.78
C ASP A 142 10.29 12.35 -34.61
N VAL A 143 10.25 11.44 -33.64
CA VAL A 143 11.14 11.46 -32.48
C VAL A 143 12.47 10.81 -32.84
N GLU A 144 13.57 11.55 -32.64
CA GLU A 144 14.91 10.95 -32.61
C GLU A 144 15.12 10.23 -31.26
N TRP A 145 15.02 8.90 -31.27
CA TRP A 145 15.17 8.06 -30.08
C TRP A 145 16.61 7.83 -29.63
N ALA A 146 17.60 8.29 -30.40
CA ALA A 146 19.01 8.16 -30.06
C ALA A 146 19.31 8.82 -28.70
N ASN A 147 20.11 8.15 -27.87
CA ASN A 147 20.51 8.59 -26.54
C ASN A 147 19.37 8.73 -25.50
N LEU A 148 18.14 8.28 -25.78
CA LEU A 148 17.01 8.32 -24.83
C LEU A 148 16.91 7.08 -23.91
N GLY A 149 17.87 6.16 -24.03
CA GLY A 149 17.87 4.86 -23.36
C GLY A 149 17.47 3.74 -24.32
N THR A 150 17.03 2.61 -23.78
CA THR A 150 16.53 1.49 -24.59
C THR A 150 15.06 1.72 -24.91
N ILE A 151 14.72 1.79 -26.19
CA ILE A 151 13.32 1.70 -26.62
C ILE A 151 12.96 0.21 -26.61
N TYR A 152 11.83 -0.15 -26.00
CA TYR A 152 11.32 -1.50 -26.15
C TYR A 152 10.70 -1.65 -27.53
N GLU A 153 11.20 -2.59 -28.32
CA GLU A 153 10.67 -2.98 -29.62
C GLU A 153 10.49 -4.49 -29.64
N ASN A 154 9.29 -4.98 -30.00
CA ASN A 154 9.06 -6.41 -30.17
C ASN A 154 9.12 -6.77 -31.67
N SER A 155 10.23 -7.39 -32.08
CA SER A 155 10.42 -7.90 -33.45
C SER A 155 9.52 -9.09 -33.81
N GLU A 156 8.93 -9.77 -32.82
CA GLU A 156 8.10 -10.97 -32.98
C GLU A 156 6.60 -10.70 -32.75
N ALA A 157 6.19 -9.45 -32.50
CA ALA A 157 4.79 -9.08 -32.30
C ALA A 157 3.99 -9.07 -33.62
N SER A 158 3.61 -10.24 -34.11
CA SER A 158 2.64 -10.39 -35.21
C SER A 158 1.19 -10.06 -34.80
N TYR A 159 0.93 -9.84 -33.51
CA TYR A 159 -0.39 -9.48 -33.00
C TYR A 159 -0.62 -7.96 -33.09
N VAL A 160 -1.31 -7.54 -34.17
CA VAL A 160 -1.97 -6.24 -34.26
C VAL A 160 -3.47 -6.47 -34.05
N PRO A 161 -4.08 -5.97 -32.95
CA PRO A 161 -5.51 -6.12 -32.76
C PRO A 161 -6.28 -5.32 -33.81
N THR A 162 -7.19 -5.97 -34.51
CA THR A 162 -8.04 -5.35 -35.56
C THR A 162 -9.05 -4.35 -35.00
N ASP A 163 -9.42 -4.47 -33.72
CA ASP A 163 -10.52 -3.71 -33.09
C ASP A 163 -10.06 -2.62 -32.11
N SER A 164 -8.75 -2.31 -32.03
CA SER A 164 -8.29 -1.29 -31.09
C SER A 164 -8.53 0.13 -31.63
N HIS A 165 -9.51 0.83 -31.05
CA HIS A 165 -9.66 2.30 -31.15
C HIS A 165 -8.49 3.11 -30.53
N ILE A 166 -7.37 2.46 -30.21
CA ILE A 166 -6.15 3.11 -29.75
C ILE A 166 -5.44 3.61 -31.01
N ASP A 167 -5.40 4.93 -31.19
CA ASP A 167 -4.52 5.54 -32.18
C ASP A 167 -3.06 5.32 -31.74
N ASN A 168 -2.51 4.19 -32.18
CA ASN A 168 -1.13 3.78 -31.91
C ASN A 168 -0.09 4.71 -32.55
N ASN A 169 -0.51 5.77 -33.24
CA ASN A 169 0.32 6.68 -34.02
C ASN A 169 0.25 8.14 -33.56
N ASP A 170 -0.31 8.46 -32.38
CA ASP A 170 -0.16 9.82 -31.83
C ASP A 170 1.30 10.08 -31.42
N LYS A 171 2.03 10.69 -32.35
CA LYS A 171 3.43 11.11 -32.20
C LYS A 171 3.63 12.07 -31.02
N TRP A 172 2.60 12.75 -30.52
CA TRP A 172 2.71 13.59 -29.32
C TRP A 172 2.94 12.76 -28.05
N CYS A 173 2.35 11.56 -27.96
CA CYS A 173 2.63 10.61 -26.86
C CYS A 173 4.10 10.14 -26.91
N ASP A 174 4.61 9.83 -28.10
CA ASP A 174 6.04 9.52 -28.30
C ASP A 174 6.94 10.70 -27.89
N TRP A 175 6.58 11.95 -28.22
CA TRP A 175 7.31 13.15 -27.77
C TRP A 175 7.27 13.36 -26.25
N GLN A 176 6.15 13.08 -25.60
CA GLN A 176 6.05 13.10 -24.14
C GLN A 176 7.00 12.07 -23.51
N LEU A 177 6.99 10.83 -24.00
CA LEU A 177 7.91 9.78 -23.57
C LEU A 177 9.37 10.15 -23.81
N ALA A 178 9.68 10.79 -24.94
CA ALA A 178 11.04 11.23 -25.27
C ALA A 178 11.57 12.31 -24.31
N VAL A 179 10.75 13.31 -23.99
CA VAL A 179 11.10 14.35 -23.01
C VAL A 179 11.15 13.80 -21.58
N ALA A 180 10.25 12.86 -21.24
CA ALA A 180 10.30 12.13 -19.97
C ALA A 180 11.58 11.29 -19.84
N ALA A 181 12.05 10.67 -20.92
CA ALA A 181 13.29 9.90 -20.94
C ALA A 181 14.54 10.78 -20.73
N LYS A 182 14.58 12.00 -21.30
CA LYS A 182 15.63 13.00 -21.02
C LYS A 182 15.63 13.41 -19.54
N LEU A 183 14.45 13.78 -19.00
CA LEU A 183 14.29 14.11 -17.58
C LEU A 183 14.67 12.92 -16.67
N CYS A 184 14.37 11.70 -17.07
CA CYS A 184 14.77 10.50 -16.33
C CYS A 184 16.29 10.36 -16.26
N ALA A 185 17.01 10.57 -17.36
CA ALA A 185 18.47 10.58 -17.37
C ALA A 185 19.04 11.68 -16.44
N GLU A 186 18.52 12.92 -16.52
CA GLU A 186 18.88 14.04 -15.63
C GLU A 186 18.76 13.67 -14.14
N ILE A 187 17.67 13.00 -13.75
CA ILE A 187 17.42 12.52 -12.37
C ILE A 187 18.42 11.43 -11.97
N ARG A 188 18.64 10.44 -12.85
CA ARG A 188 19.55 9.30 -12.58
C ARG A 188 20.99 9.78 -12.40
N ASP A 189 21.43 10.73 -13.22
CA ASP A 189 22.77 11.32 -13.15
C ASP A 189 22.95 12.21 -11.91
N SER A 190 21.90 12.90 -11.47
CA SER A 190 21.89 13.62 -10.17
C SER A 190 22.08 12.66 -8.99
N ILE A 191 21.36 11.53 -8.97
CA ILE A 191 21.52 10.50 -7.92
C ILE A 191 22.93 9.91 -7.93
N HIS A 192 23.48 9.60 -9.10
CA HIS A 192 24.82 9.03 -9.20
C HIS A 192 25.91 10.03 -8.78
N ARG A 193 25.83 11.28 -9.24
CA ARG A 193 26.81 12.34 -8.94
C ARG A 193 26.80 12.76 -7.46
N GLU A 194 25.65 12.82 -6.81
CA GLU A 194 25.53 13.30 -5.43
C GLU A 194 25.67 12.20 -4.38
N LEU A 195 25.31 10.96 -4.71
CA LEU A 195 25.27 9.84 -3.74
C LEU A 195 26.12 8.62 -4.14
N GLY A 196 26.70 8.60 -5.34
CA GLY A 196 27.39 7.44 -5.92
C GLY A 196 26.46 6.32 -6.40
N TYR A 197 25.15 6.43 -6.19
CA TYR A 197 24.21 5.33 -6.41
C TYR A 197 23.73 5.23 -7.86
N THR A 198 23.80 4.03 -8.46
CA THR A 198 23.23 3.75 -9.78
C THR A 198 21.78 3.28 -9.67
N CYS A 199 20.91 3.72 -10.59
CA CYS A 199 19.51 3.32 -10.66
C CYS A 199 19.08 2.97 -12.09
N SER A 200 18.11 2.04 -12.19
CA SER A 200 17.39 1.75 -13.43
C SER A 200 15.97 2.28 -13.35
N ALA A 201 15.41 2.67 -14.50
CA ALA A 201 14.09 3.27 -14.60
C ALA A 201 13.27 2.70 -15.79
N GLY A 202 11.96 2.85 -15.72
CA GLY A 202 11.06 2.57 -16.84
C GLY A 202 10.17 3.79 -17.07
N ILE A 203 10.01 4.19 -18.33
CA ILE A 203 9.23 5.35 -18.76
C ILE A 203 8.07 4.82 -19.61
N ALA A 204 6.83 5.12 -19.20
CA ALA A 204 5.60 4.72 -19.87
C ALA A 204 4.45 5.61 -19.40
N HIS A 205 3.30 5.54 -20.06
CA HIS A 205 2.11 6.33 -19.71
C HIS A 205 1.37 5.87 -18.42
N ASN A 206 1.75 4.73 -17.81
CA ASN A 206 1.15 4.30 -16.54
C ASN A 206 2.13 3.54 -15.62
N LYS A 207 1.74 3.39 -14.35
CA LYS A 207 2.59 2.79 -13.30
C LYS A 207 2.93 1.33 -13.58
N THR A 208 2.02 0.55 -14.16
CA THR A 208 2.26 -0.88 -14.44
C THR A 208 3.30 -1.07 -15.55
N LEU A 209 3.14 -0.40 -16.69
CA LEU A 209 4.12 -0.46 -17.78
C LEU A 209 5.48 0.11 -17.34
N ALA A 210 5.50 1.25 -16.64
CA ALA A 210 6.73 1.83 -16.11
C ALA A 210 7.47 0.86 -15.16
N LYS A 211 6.72 0.15 -14.30
CA LYS A 211 7.28 -0.87 -13.39
C LYS A 211 7.89 -2.04 -14.17
N LEU A 212 7.18 -2.60 -15.15
CA LEU A 212 7.67 -3.71 -15.97
C LEU A 212 8.94 -3.31 -16.74
N CYS A 213 8.91 -2.13 -17.37
CA CYS A 213 10.03 -1.57 -18.14
C CYS A 213 11.28 -1.29 -17.30
N SER A 214 11.11 -0.91 -16.03
CA SER A 214 12.23 -0.68 -15.10
C SER A 214 13.09 -1.93 -14.85
N VAL A 215 12.62 -3.12 -15.24
CA VAL A 215 13.33 -4.40 -15.06
C VAL A 215 14.17 -4.77 -16.28
N LEU A 216 13.77 -4.34 -17.49
CA LEU A 216 14.31 -4.84 -18.74
C LEU A 216 15.78 -4.47 -18.95
N ASN A 217 16.15 -3.20 -18.78
CA ASN A 217 17.54 -2.74 -18.89
C ASN A 217 18.19 -2.52 -17.50
N LYS A 218 18.57 -3.63 -16.85
CA LYS A 218 19.24 -3.66 -15.54
C LYS A 218 20.61 -4.34 -15.66
N PRO A 219 21.69 -3.80 -15.04
CA PRO A 219 21.75 -2.61 -14.18
C PRO A 219 21.93 -1.28 -14.95
N ASN A 220 21.62 -0.17 -14.27
CA ASN A 220 21.95 1.20 -14.68
C ASN A 220 21.51 1.62 -16.11
N GLY A 221 20.48 0.97 -16.65
CA GLY A 221 19.79 1.38 -17.86
C GLY A 221 18.39 1.95 -17.59
N GLN A 222 17.82 2.59 -18.60
CA GLN A 222 16.42 3.00 -18.62
C GLN A 222 15.74 2.46 -19.86
N THR A 223 14.46 2.13 -19.74
CA THR A 223 13.65 1.57 -20.83
C THR A 223 12.42 2.44 -21.08
N VAL A 224 12.13 2.78 -22.34
CA VAL A 224 10.92 3.50 -22.75
C VAL A 224 9.93 2.51 -23.39
N MET A 225 8.66 2.55 -22.98
CA MET A 225 7.55 1.83 -23.61
C MET A 225 6.71 2.78 -24.45
N ARG A 226 6.77 2.64 -25.76
CA ARG A 226 5.90 3.36 -26.71
C ARG A 226 4.50 2.74 -26.70
N SER A 227 3.46 3.57 -26.85
CA SER A 227 2.07 3.11 -26.86
C SER A 227 1.84 1.99 -27.89
N SER A 228 2.37 2.15 -29.10
CA SER A 228 2.33 1.16 -30.20
C SER A 228 2.94 -0.20 -29.88
N GLN A 229 3.84 -0.29 -28.90
CA GLN A 229 4.50 -1.53 -28.49
C GLN A 229 3.81 -2.21 -27.29
N THR A 230 2.86 -1.52 -26.63
CA THR A 230 2.24 -1.98 -25.38
C THR A 230 1.53 -3.32 -25.54
N LEU A 231 0.73 -3.50 -26.59
CA LEU A 231 -0.05 -4.72 -26.78
C LEU A 231 0.87 -5.91 -27.15
N GLY A 232 1.85 -5.70 -28.04
CA GLY A 232 2.87 -6.70 -28.38
C GLY A 232 3.78 -7.09 -27.19
N PHE A 233 4.02 -6.18 -26.25
CA PHE A 233 4.74 -6.46 -25.00
C PHE A 233 3.89 -7.25 -24.01
N MET A 234 2.62 -6.88 -23.85
CA MET A 234 1.72 -7.49 -22.88
C MET A 234 1.25 -8.88 -23.32
N TYR A 235 1.08 -9.14 -24.62
CA TYR A 235 0.63 -10.43 -25.15
C TYR A 235 1.46 -11.61 -24.64
N SER A 236 2.80 -11.49 -24.68
CA SER A 236 3.74 -12.52 -24.22
C SER A 236 4.13 -12.41 -22.74
N MET A 237 3.57 -11.46 -22.00
CA MET A 237 3.93 -11.21 -20.60
C MET A 237 3.41 -12.34 -19.69
N PRO A 238 4.27 -13.07 -18.95
CA PRO A 238 3.81 -14.01 -17.93
C PRO A 238 2.99 -13.27 -16.88
N PHE A 239 1.75 -13.70 -16.70
CA PHE A 239 0.71 -12.95 -15.98
C PHE A 239 1.10 -12.64 -14.53
N GLN A 240 1.74 -13.59 -13.85
CA GLN A 240 2.27 -13.42 -12.48
C GLN A 240 3.33 -12.29 -12.34
N LYS A 241 3.95 -11.80 -13.42
CA LYS A 241 4.91 -10.68 -13.36
C LYS A 241 4.21 -9.32 -13.23
N ILE A 242 2.92 -9.23 -13.51
CA ILE A 242 2.12 -8.00 -13.43
C ILE A 242 1.88 -7.64 -11.95
N ARG A 243 1.80 -6.33 -11.65
CA ARG A 243 1.54 -5.84 -10.28
C ARG A 243 0.23 -6.44 -9.76
N ASN A 244 0.22 -6.79 -8.47
CA ASN A 244 -0.89 -7.46 -7.75
C ASN A 244 -1.18 -8.93 -8.15
N LEU A 245 -0.49 -9.49 -9.15
CA LEU A 245 -0.78 -10.83 -9.69
C LEU A 245 0.29 -11.89 -9.36
N GLY A 246 1.46 -11.50 -8.84
CA GLY A 246 2.48 -12.45 -8.35
C GLY A 246 2.18 -13.07 -6.98
N GLY A 247 0.94 -13.49 -6.72
CA GLY A 247 0.51 -14.03 -5.42
C GLY A 247 -0.85 -14.71 -5.48
N LYS A 248 -1.49 -14.95 -4.31
CA LYS A 248 -2.74 -15.74 -4.18
C LYS A 248 -3.80 -15.46 -5.26
N LEU A 249 -4.07 -14.18 -5.56
CA LEU A 249 -5.07 -13.79 -6.55
C LEU A 249 -4.67 -14.25 -7.97
N GLY A 250 -3.41 -14.06 -8.37
CA GLY A 250 -2.95 -14.50 -9.69
C GLY A 250 -2.89 -16.01 -9.80
N ASN A 251 -2.39 -16.71 -8.78
CA ASN A 251 -2.40 -18.18 -8.74
C ASN A 251 -3.84 -18.74 -8.85
N PHE A 252 -4.82 -18.08 -8.22
CA PHE A 252 -6.24 -18.44 -8.34
C PHE A 252 -6.77 -18.19 -9.76
N ILE A 253 -6.46 -17.06 -10.38
CA ILE A 253 -6.88 -16.74 -11.75
C ILE A 253 -6.30 -17.73 -12.77
N GLU A 254 -5.01 -18.07 -12.63
CA GLU A 254 -4.29 -19.08 -13.42
C GLU A 254 -4.92 -20.47 -13.29
N ASP A 255 -5.27 -20.89 -12.07
CA ASP A 255 -5.88 -22.19 -11.79
C ASP A 255 -7.34 -22.29 -12.29
N VAL A 256 -8.08 -21.19 -12.25
CA VAL A 256 -9.47 -21.10 -12.73
C VAL A 256 -9.54 -21.02 -14.25
N LEU A 257 -8.72 -20.18 -14.90
CA LEU A 257 -8.81 -19.90 -16.34
C LEU A 257 -7.81 -20.67 -17.22
N GLN A 258 -6.80 -21.29 -16.61
CA GLN A 258 -5.71 -22.01 -17.32
C GLN A 258 -4.96 -21.11 -18.30
N VAL A 259 -4.38 -20.05 -17.74
CA VAL A 259 -3.64 -19.00 -18.45
C VAL A 259 -2.32 -18.72 -17.74
N GLU A 260 -1.22 -18.73 -18.49
CA GLU A 260 0.12 -18.41 -17.97
C GLU A 260 0.55 -17.00 -18.38
N THR A 261 0.01 -16.51 -19.50
CA THR A 261 0.32 -15.21 -20.11
C THR A 261 -0.86 -14.25 -20.14
N ALA A 262 -0.59 -12.95 -20.19
CA ALA A 262 -1.64 -11.95 -20.31
C ALA A 262 -2.35 -11.97 -21.67
N GLY A 263 -1.72 -12.41 -22.75
CA GLY A 263 -2.37 -12.60 -24.06
C GLY A 263 -3.41 -13.72 -24.07
N GLU A 264 -3.22 -14.79 -23.30
CA GLU A 264 -4.22 -15.87 -23.17
C GLU A 264 -5.50 -15.39 -22.48
N LEU A 265 -5.39 -14.46 -21.54
CA LEU A 265 -6.54 -13.80 -20.92
C LEU A 265 -7.37 -12.95 -21.88
N TRP A 266 -6.85 -12.61 -23.06
CA TRP A 266 -7.58 -11.77 -24.01
C TRP A 266 -8.71 -12.52 -24.74
N LYS A 267 -8.74 -13.85 -24.63
CA LYS A 267 -9.82 -14.72 -25.10
C LYS A 267 -11.14 -14.50 -24.36
N PHE A 268 -11.07 -13.98 -23.12
CA PHE A 268 -12.25 -13.70 -22.29
C PHE A 268 -12.72 -12.26 -22.48
N SER A 269 -14.02 -12.09 -22.64
CA SER A 269 -14.72 -10.80 -22.61
C SER A 269 -14.67 -10.17 -21.21
N VAL A 270 -14.95 -8.86 -21.14
CA VAL A 270 -15.05 -8.17 -19.85
C VAL A 270 -16.19 -8.76 -18.99
N ASP A 271 -17.32 -9.14 -19.60
CA ASP A 271 -18.47 -9.67 -18.88
C ASP A 271 -18.20 -11.05 -18.26
N GLU A 272 -17.50 -11.95 -18.96
CA GLU A 272 -17.07 -13.25 -18.41
C GLU A 272 -16.12 -13.09 -17.22
N LEU A 273 -15.15 -12.17 -17.32
CA LEU A 273 -14.23 -11.88 -16.22
C LEU A 273 -14.98 -11.20 -15.04
N GLN A 274 -15.96 -10.35 -15.31
CA GLN A 274 -16.80 -9.74 -14.28
C GLN A 274 -17.74 -10.75 -13.61
N ALA A 275 -18.23 -11.75 -14.34
CA ALA A 275 -19.04 -12.83 -13.79
C ALA A 275 -18.21 -13.73 -12.85
N LYS A 276 -17.01 -14.16 -13.29
CA LYS A 276 -16.15 -15.08 -12.52
C LYS A 276 -15.46 -14.41 -11.32
N PHE A 277 -14.98 -13.17 -11.45
CA PHE A 277 -14.18 -12.48 -10.42
C PHE A 277 -14.89 -11.28 -9.76
N GLY A 278 -16.10 -10.95 -10.19
CA GLY A 278 -16.85 -9.77 -9.75
C GLY A 278 -16.50 -8.50 -10.56
N ARG A 279 -17.47 -7.58 -10.67
CA ARG A 279 -17.41 -6.40 -11.56
C ARG A 279 -16.10 -5.61 -11.54
N VAL A 280 -15.59 -5.26 -10.35
CA VAL A 280 -14.38 -4.44 -10.20
C VAL A 280 -13.13 -5.22 -10.64
N THR A 281 -12.92 -6.41 -10.08
CA THR A 281 -11.73 -7.22 -10.35
C THR A 281 -11.71 -7.73 -11.80
N GLY A 282 -12.86 -8.08 -12.38
CA GLY A 282 -12.97 -8.49 -13.78
C GLY A 282 -12.65 -7.37 -14.78
N ALA A 283 -13.18 -6.16 -14.56
CA ALA A 283 -12.84 -4.99 -15.39
C ALA A 283 -11.36 -4.61 -15.27
N TRP A 284 -10.83 -4.57 -14.04
CA TRP A 284 -9.42 -4.31 -13.82
C TRP A 284 -8.53 -5.37 -14.49
N LEU A 285 -8.88 -6.65 -14.37
CA LEU A 285 -8.16 -7.76 -15.01
C LEU A 285 -8.15 -7.64 -16.54
N PHE A 286 -9.30 -7.28 -17.13
CA PHE A 286 -9.42 -7.06 -18.57
C PHE A 286 -8.49 -5.94 -19.08
N GLY A 287 -8.42 -4.82 -18.35
CA GLY A 287 -7.57 -3.67 -18.68
C GLY A 287 -6.08 -3.92 -18.42
N ILE A 288 -5.72 -4.43 -17.25
CA ILE A 288 -4.32 -4.58 -16.81
C ILE A 288 -3.55 -5.55 -17.70
N CYS A 289 -4.21 -6.60 -18.21
CA CYS A 289 -3.62 -7.55 -19.15
C CYS A 289 -3.37 -6.94 -20.54
N ARG A 290 -4.04 -5.84 -20.88
CA ARG A 290 -3.84 -5.07 -22.12
C ARG A 290 -2.93 -3.86 -21.91
N GLY A 291 -2.29 -3.77 -20.73
CA GLY A 291 -1.40 -2.66 -20.37
C GLY A 291 -2.10 -1.37 -19.95
N ILE A 292 -3.43 -1.41 -19.77
CA ILE A 292 -4.25 -0.28 -19.35
C ILE A 292 -4.30 -0.25 -17.82
N ASP A 293 -3.81 0.83 -17.21
CA ASP A 293 -3.75 1.04 -15.76
C ASP A 293 -4.01 2.52 -15.47
N SER A 294 -5.17 2.83 -14.87
CA SER A 294 -5.57 4.19 -14.48
C SER A 294 -5.21 4.53 -13.02
N GLU A 295 -4.36 3.74 -12.35
CA GLU A 295 -3.93 4.02 -10.99
C GLU A 295 -3.01 5.25 -10.93
N GLU A 296 -3.53 6.39 -10.47
CA GLU A 296 -2.79 7.66 -10.31
C GLU A 296 -1.52 7.52 -9.44
N VAL A 297 -0.50 8.33 -9.72
CA VAL A 297 0.69 8.46 -8.85
C VAL A 297 0.32 9.32 -7.64
N VAL A 298 0.01 8.69 -6.50
CA VAL A 298 -0.42 9.43 -5.30
C VAL A 298 0.79 9.90 -4.49
N HIS A 299 0.92 11.21 -4.30
CA HIS A 299 2.01 11.82 -3.53
C HIS A 299 2.11 11.20 -2.10
N ARG A 300 3.17 10.42 -1.87
CA ARG A 300 3.36 9.62 -0.65
C ARG A 300 4.84 9.56 -0.28
N ASN A 301 5.33 10.60 0.38
CA ASN A 301 6.77 10.71 0.67
C ASN A 301 7.22 9.95 1.94
N VAL A 302 6.30 9.75 2.90
CA VAL A 302 6.61 9.36 4.28
C VAL A 302 5.89 8.07 4.71
N ALA A 303 6.51 7.28 5.58
CA ALA A 303 5.94 6.02 6.06
C ALA A 303 4.73 6.23 6.98
N LYS A 304 3.70 5.37 6.88
CA LYS A 304 2.50 5.39 7.74
C LYS A 304 2.77 4.92 9.19
N SER A 305 3.83 4.15 9.40
CA SER A 305 4.24 3.64 10.71
C SER A 305 5.74 3.35 10.75
N MET A 306 6.28 3.20 11.97
CA MET A 306 7.67 2.83 12.20
C MET A 306 7.74 1.64 13.16
N MET A 307 8.37 0.54 12.74
CA MET A 307 8.45 -0.70 13.53
C MET A 307 9.90 -1.14 13.74
N ALA A 308 10.26 -1.39 14.99
CA ALA A 308 11.44 -2.15 15.40
C ALA A 308 11.02 -3.58 15.74
N ALA A 309 11.73 -4.61 15.26
CA ALA A 309 11.33 -6.02 15.45
C ALA A 309 12.51 -6.96 15.65
N LYS A 310 12.34 -7.96 16.52
CA LYS A 310 13.27 -9.05 16.77
C LYS A 310 12.53 -10.39 16.81
N SER A 311 13.05 -11.37 16.08
CA SER A 311 12.68 -12.79 16.26
C SER A 311 13.71 -13.47 17.16
N PHE A 312 13.27 -14.50 17.88
CA PHE A 312 14.06 -15.18 18.92
C PHE A 312 14.31 -16.64 18.55
N ARG A 313 15.60 -17.02 18.58
CA ARG A 313 16.12 -18.36 18.32
C ARG A 313 17.38 -18.51 19.22
N PRO A 314 17.32 -19.27 20.33
CA PRO A 314 16.15 -19.94 20.89
C PRO A 314 15.05 -18.95 21.35
N PRO A 315 13.82 -19.43 21.58
CA PRO A 315 12.71 -18.62 22.10
C PRO A 315 13.00 -18.05 23.50
N VAL A 316 12.55 -16.82 23.74
CA VAL A 316 12.67 -16.12 25.03
C VAL A 316 11.71 -16.72 26.06
N LYS A 317 12.19 -16.97 27.28
CA LYS A 317 11.46 -17.74 28.32
C LYS A 317 11.03 -16.92 29.54
N ASN A 318 11.60 -15.73 29.76
CA ASN A 318 11.32 -14.92 30.96
C ASN A 318 11.22 -13.42 30.65
N LEU A 319 10.72 -12.65 31.63
CA LEU A 319 10.49 -11.21 31.48
C LEU A 319 11.80 -10.40 31.42
N GLN A 320 12.87 -10.85 32.08
CA GLN A 320 14.18 -10.16 32.05
C GLN A 320 14.77 -10.11 30.64
N GLN A 321 14.69 -11.23 29.90
CA GLN A 321 15.07 -11.30 28.49
C GLN A 321 14.20 -10.36 27.63
N ILE A 322 12.89 -10.26 27.91
CA ILE A 322 12.01 -9.31 27.22
C ILE A 322 12.40 -7.87 27.52
N GLN A 323 12.70 -7.52 28.77
CA GLN A 323 13.12 -6.18 29.17
C GLN A 323 14.42 -5.76 28.45
N HIS A 324 15.42 -6.65 28.41
CA HIS A 324 16.65 -6.43 27.64
C HIS A 324 16.39 -6.15 26.15
N TRP A 325 15.55 -6.97 25.49
CA TRP A 325 15.19 -6.70 24.09
C TRP A 325 14.31 -5.46 23.93
N ALA A 326 13.46 -5.14 24.91
CA ALA A 326 12.63 -3.94 24.91
C ALA A 326 13.49 -2.67 24.96
N THR A 327 14.62 -2.67 25.68
CA THR A 327 15.62 -1.58 25.63
C THR A 327 16.13 -1.34 24.21
N ILE A 328 16.56 -2.40 23.50
CA ILE A 328 17.07 -2.29 22.14
C ILE A 328 15.98 -1.85 21.14
N LEU A 329 14.76 -2.41 21.28
CA LEU A 329 13.61 -2.03 20.44
C LEU A 329 13.14 -0.60 20.72
N GLY A 330 13.17 -0.16 21.97
CA GLY A 330 12.82 1.19 22.41
C GLY A 330 13.81 2.23 21.91
N THR A 331 15.11 1.95 21.97
CA THR A 331 16.16 2.81 21.40
C THR A 331 16.01 3.00 19.89
N GLU A 332 15.87 1.91 19.11
CA GLU A 332 15.67 2.03 17.66
C GLU A 332 14.39 2.79 17.31
N LEU A 333 13.30 2.56 18.06
CA LEU A 333 12.04 3.25 17.82
C LEU A 333 12.10 4.73 18.22
N TYR A 334 12.82 5.06 19.30
CA TYR A 334 13.10 6.42 19.74
C TYR A 334 13.85 7.21 18.66
N THR A 335 15.03 6.71 18.23
CA THR A 335 15.84 7.39 17.21
C THR A 335 15.02 7.65 15.95
N ARG A 336 14.26 6.66 15.48
CA ARG A 336 13.45 6.81 14.27
C ARG A 336 12.29 7.79 14.43
N VAL A 337 11.70 7.92 15.62
CA VAL A 337 10.65 8.92 15.89
C VAL A 337 11.24 10.32 15.98
N ILE A 338 12.45 10.50 16.51
CA ILE A 338 13.16 11.78 16.49
C ILE A 338 13.56 12.15 15.05
N ASP A 339 14.26 11.27 14.32
CA ASP A 339 14.63 11.46 12.91
C ASP A 339 13.40 11.87 12.05
N ASP A 340 12.24 11.24 12.28
CA ASP A 340 10.98 11.51 11.57
C ASP A 340 10.28 12.81 12.02
N PHE A 341 10.38 13.19 13.30
CA PHE A 341 9.85 14.45 13.80
C PHE A 341 10.64 15.64 13.27
N GLU A 342 11.98 15.58 13.31
CA GLU A 342 12.85 16.63 12.77
C GLU A 342 12.57 16.89 11.28
N LEU A 343 12.46 15.82 10.49
CA LEU A 343 12.25 15.91 9.04
C LEU A 343 10.81 16.23 8.64
N ASN A 344 9.80 15.70 9.34
CA ASN A 344 8.41 15.70 8.87
C ASN A 344 7.40 16.35 9.85
N GLN A 345 7.87 16.91 10.98
CA GLN A 345 7.08 17.66 11.97
C GLN A 345 5.81 16.92 12.43
N ARG A 346 5.95 15.61 12.67
CA ARG A 346 4.86 14.70 13.01
C ARG A 346 5.21 13.78 14.19
N TRP A 347 4.22 13.46 14.99
CA TRP A 347 4.35 12.64 16.19
C TRP A 347 3.45 11.40 16.12
N PRO A 348 3.84 10.23 16.69
CA PRO A 348 2.98 9.06 16.75
C PRO A 348 1.87 9.23 17.80
N LYS A 349 0.68 8.72 17.50
CA LYS A 349 -0.43 8.65 18.49
C LYS A 349 -0.38 7.39 19.35
N ASN A 350 0.04 6.26 18.76
CA ASN A 350 -0.03 4.96 19.43
C ASN A 350 1.32 4.23 19.42
N LEU A 351 1.62 3.54 20.52
CA LEU A 351 2.62 2.49 20.62
C LEU A 351 1.90 1.14 20.59
N VAL A 352 2.24 0.29 19.61
CA VAL A 352 1.67 -1.05 19.44
C VAL A 352 2.78 -2.08 19.55
N ILE A 353 2.63 -3.06 20.44
CA ILE A 353 3.47 -4.27 20.40
C ILE A 353 2.78 -5.37 19.61
N HIS A 354 3.57 -6.13 18.85
CA HIS A 354 3.15 -7.39 18.23
C HIS A 354 4.05 -8.51 18.73
N TYR A 355 3.47 -9.61 19.18
CA TYR A 355 4.21 -10.76 19.69
C TYR A 355 3.66 -12.09 19.17
N ARG A 356 4.49 -13.13 19.23
CA ARG A 356 4.10 -14.51 18.93
C ARG A 356 4.82 -15.45 19.89
N CYS A 357 4.11 -16.44 20.42
CA CYS A 357 4.65 -17.51 21.26
C CYS A 357 4.69 -18.84 20.48
N ILE A 358 5.31 -19.88 21.05
CA ILE A 358 5.33 -21.22 20.42
C ILE A 358 3.92 -21.84 20.42
N SER A 359 3.18 -21.68 21.52
CA SER A 359 1.88 -22.31 21.75
C SER A 359 0.73 -21.72 20.93
N GLN A 360 0.93 -20.58 20.27
CA GLN A 360 -0.08 -19.97 19.39
C GLN A 360 0.56 -19.52 18.08
N SER A 361 0.15 -20.12 16.96
CA SER A 361 0.62 -19.75 15.62
C SER A 361 0.25 -18.32 15.24
N ALA A 362 -0.95 -17.88 15.63
CA ALA A 362 -1.47 -16.55 15.34
C ALA A 362 -0.67 -15.43 16.05
N PRO A 363 -0.27 -14.36 15.34
CA PRO A 363 0.32 -13.19 15.98
C PRO A 363 -0.71 -12.46 16.85
N ARG A 364 -0.25 -11.92 17.98
CA ARG A 364 -1.06 -11.17 18.95
C ARG A 364 -0.56 -9.73 19.03
N SER A 365 -1.41 -8.79 19.42
CA SER A 365 -1.04 -7.39 19.62
C SER A 365 -1.68 -6.74 20.84
N LYS A 366 -1.01 -5.73 21.39
CA LYS A 366 -1.49 -4.83 22.44
C LYS A 366 -1.00 -3.41 22.15
N SER A 367 -1.75 -2.40 22.56
CA SER A 367 -1.43 -1.00 22.28
C SER A 367 -1.68 -0.10 23.49
N CYS A 368 -0.98 1.04 23.52
CA CYS A 368 -1.25 2.16 24.42
C CYS A 368 -0.95 3.50 23.72
N PRO A 369 -1.36 4.64 24.29
CA PRO A 369 -0.91 5.95 23.83
C PRO A 369 0.62 6.04 23.80
N PHE A 370 1.15 6.53 22.68
CA PHE A 370 2.57 6.84 22.56
C PHE A 370 2.96 7.93 23.60
N PRO A 371 4.17 7.93 24.17
CA PRO A 371 4.62 9.03 25.05
C PRO A 371 4.41 10.41 24.43
N ARG A 372 4.00 11.40 25.24
CA ARG A 372 3.91 12.79 24.78
C ARG A 372 5.30 13.40 24.68
N ARG A 373 5.49 14.37 23.78
CA ARG A 373 6.79 15.06 23.61
C ARG A 373 7.20 15.90 24.82
N GLY A 374 6.22 16.41 25.58
CA GLY A 374 6.43 17.15 26.84
C GLY A 374 6.59 16.27 28.09
N GLU A 375 6.45 14.94 27.98
CA GLU A 375 6.92 14.02 29.02
C GLU A 375 8.46 13.91 28.95
N LEU A 376 9.11 13.26 29.92
CA LEU A 376 10.52 12.87 29.82
C LEU A 376 10.68 11.79 28.72
N PHE A 377 10.66 12.21 27.47
CA PHE A 377 10.71 11.34 26.30
C PHE A 377 12.12 10.82 26.08
N SER A 378 12.31 9.54 26.37
CA SER A 378 13.60 8.85 26.31
C SER A 378 13.42 7.44 25.72
N PRO A 379 14.52 6.78 25.29
CA PRO A 379 14.52 5.35 24.98
C PRO A 379 13.93 4.49 26.11
N ASP A 380 14.22 4.82 27.37
CA ASP A 380 13.76 4.08 28.54
C ASP A 380 12.25 4.20 28.76
N THR A 381 11.67 5.38 28.46
CA THR A 381 10.22 5.61 28.51
C THR A 381 9.48 4.70 27.51
N ILE A 382 10.00 4.55 26.28
CA ILE A 382 9.44 3.61 25.29
C ILE A 382 9.64 2.17 25.75
N SER A 383 10.85 1.82 26.20
CA SER A 383 11.23 0.46 26.63
C SER A 383 10.39 -0.04 27.82
N THR A 384 10.08 0.86 28.76
CA THR A 384 9.20 0.62 29.90
C THR A 384 7.78 0.34 29.43
N LYS A 385 7.23 1.15 28.50
CA LYS A 385 5.89 0.90 27.94
C LYS A 385 5.82 -0.42 27.15
N ILE A 386 6.83 -0.75 26.35
CA ILE A 386 6.93 -2.06 25.65
C ILE A 386 6.88 -3.20 26.68
N SER A 387 7.69 -3.12 27.73
CA SER A 387 7.77 -4.14 28.78
C SER A 387 6.47 -4.29 29.56
N ALA A 388 5.79 -3.18 29.88
CA ALA A 388 4.50 -3.18 30.58
C ALA A 388 3.38 -3.80 29.72
N LEU A 389 3.29 -3.43 28.43
CA LEU A 389 2.36 -4.04 27.49
C LEU A 389 2.59 -5.55 27.36
N PHE A 390 3.85 -5.99 27.34
CA PHE A 390 4.19 -7.42 27.26
C PHE A 390 3.87 -8.16 28.57
N LYS A 391 4.16 -7.57 29.74
CA LYS A 391 3.81 -8.16 31.04
C LYS A 391 2.31 -8.41 31.19
N ASN A 392 1.49 -7.51 30.65
CA ASN A 392 0.02 -7.59 30.69
C ASN A 392 -0.58 -8.40 29.51
N SER A 393 0.25 -9.18 28.81
CA SER A 393 -0.18 -10.00 27.67
C SER A 393 -0.36 -11.48 28.05
N PRO A 394 -1.52 -12.10 27.76
CA PRO A 394 -1.73 -13.52 28.05
C PRO A 394 -0.93 -14.40 27.08
N TYR A 395 -0.56 -15.60 27.56
CA TYR A 395 0.16 -16.63 26.80
C TYR A 395 1.46 -16.15 26.14
N ALA A 396 2.19 -15.25 26.80
CA ALA A 396 3.32 -14.53 26.21
C ALA A 396 4.61 -15.37 26.05
N PHE A 397 4.73 -16.53 26.71
CA PHE A 397 5.94 -17.36 26.74
C PHE A 397 5.68 -18.81 26.31
N PRO A 398 6.67 -19.51 25.72
CA PRO A 398 7.95 -18.97 25.24
C PRO A 398 7.75 -18.11 23.98
N CYS A 399 8.39 -16.93 23.95
CA CYS A 399 8.21 -15.92 22.92
C CYS A 399 9.18 -16.16 21.75
N VAL A 400 8.67 -16.21 20.51
CA VAL A 400 9.46 -16.40 19.28
C VAL A 400 9.65 -15.12 18.46
N ARG A 401 8.87 -14.07 18.77
CA ARG A 401 8.98 -12.75 18.13
C ARG A 401 8.38 -11.66 19.00
N LEU A 402 9.07 -10.53 19.08
CA LEU A 402 8.56 -9.25 19.59
C LEU A 402 8.83 -8.14 18.57
N ALA A 403 7.84 -7.28 18.35
CA ALA A 403 7.98 -6.05 17.61
C ALA A 403 7.27 -4.91 18.34
N ALA A 404 7.80 -3.69 18.21
CA ALA A 404 7.21 -2.46 18.72
C ALA A 404 7.06 -1.48 17.56
N SER A 405 5.88 -0.89 17.44
CA SER A 405 5.48 -0.04 16.32
C SER A 405 4.91 1.29 16.82
N ALA A 406 5.44 2.40 16.31
CA ALA A 406 4.84 3.72 16.41
C ALA A 406 3.87 3.91 15.23
N THR A 407 2.60 4.23 15.52
CA THR A 407 1.53 4.34 14.51
C THR A 407 0.66 5.58 14.73
N GLY A 408 -0.13 5.95 13.70
CA GLY A 408 -0.97 7.14 13.73
C GLY A 408 -0.17 8.44 13.68
N LEU A 409 0.89 8.47 12.87
CA LEU A 409 1.76 9.64 12.68
C LEU A 409 0.99 10.82 12.08
N GLY A 410 0.98 11.96 12.77
CA GLY A 410 0.32 13.20 12.32
C GLY A 410 0.88 14.43 13.03
N LYS A 411 0.34 15.62 12.77
CA LYS A 411 0.80 16.86 13.43
C LYS A 411 0.77 16.71 14.96
N ASP A 412 1.80 17.25 15.64
CA ASP A 412 1.90 17.21 17.09
C ASP A 412 0.95 18.23 17.75
N ASN A 413 -0.27 17.79 18.04
CA ASN A 413 -1.25 18.61 18.76
C ASN A 413 -0.91 18.78 20.26
N SER A 414 0.12 18.12 20.80
CA SER A 414 0.42 18.15 22.24
C SER A 414 1.02 19.47 22.74
N VAL A 415 1.36 20.39 21.82
CA VAL A 415 1.86 21.75 22.12
C VAL A 415 0.71 22.76 22.32
N GLY A 416 -0.51 22.44 21.88
CA GLY A 416 -1.63 23.38 21.81
C GLY A 416 -2.77 23.14 22.80
N MET A 417 -2.76 22.03 23.55
CA MET A 417 -3.78 21.79 24.58
C MET A 417 -3.26 22.15 25.96
N ILE A 418 -3.60 23.38 26.38
CA ILE A 418 -3.67 23.74 27.80
C ILE A 418 -4.54 22.68 28.49
N ASP A 419 -4.04 22.12 29.59
CA ASP A 419 -4.76 21.09 30.33
C ASP A 419 -6.07 21.67 30.88
N ILE A 420 -7.17 20.90 30.81
CA ILE A 420 -8.47 21.32 31.37
C ILE A 420 -8.32 21.56 32.88
N SER A 421 -7.40 20.86 33.55
CA SER A 421 -7.00 21.12 34.94
C SER A 421 -6.57 22.58 35.19
N GLN A 422 -5.85 23.21 34.24
CA GLN A 422 -5.46 24.63 34.35
C GLN A 422 -6.66 25.56 34.10
N PHE A 423 -7.59 25.19 33.21
CA PHE A 423 -8.83 25.93 33.00
C PHE A 423 -9.76 25.92 34.23
N VAL A 424 -9.78 24.82 34.98
CA VAL A 424 -10.55 24.69 36.24
C VAL A 424 -9.87 25.43 37.39
N ALA A 425 -8.53 25.50 37.42
CA ALA A 425 -7.80 26.29 38.42
C ALA A 425 -8.06 27.80 38.28
N ILE A 426 -7.98 28.35 37.05
CA ILE A 426 -8.16 29.79 36.79
C ILE A 426 -9.56 30.31 37.16
N ARG A 427 -10.58 29.44 37.23
CA ARG A 427 -11.94 29.80 37.68
C ARG A 427 -12.16 29.74 39.20
N ARG A 428 -11.18 29.31 40.00
CA ARG A 428 -11.30 29.28 41.48
C ARG A 428 -10.75 30.53 42.16
N ASP A 429 -9.81 31.23 41.54
CA ASP A 429 -9.15 32.42 42.12
C ASP A 429 -9.77 33.76 41.66
N ALA A 430 -10.96 33.74 41.05
CA ALA A 430 -11.62 34.92 40.51
C ALA A 430 -13.13 34.92 40.86
N GLY A 431 -13.46 35.12 42.14
CA GLY A 431 -14.86 35.12 42.57
C GLY A 431 -15.18 35.19 44.07
N GLU A 432 -14.26 35.60 44.95
CA GLU A 432 -14.65 36.10 46.28
C GLU A 432 -14.62 37.62 46.26
N ASP A 433 -15.80 38.25 46.35
CA ASP A 433 -15.97 39.47 47.15
C ASP A 433 -17.46 39.72 47.48
N THR A 434 -17.69 40.02 48.78
CA THR A 434 -18.90 40.60 49.43
C THR A 434 -19.86 39.72 50.26
N ALA A 435 -19.45 39.54 51.53
CA ALA A 435 -20.18 39.80 52.79
C ALA A 435 -21.62 39.28 53.03
N ILE A 436 -21.82 38.58 54.17
CA ILE A 436 -22.45 39.12 55.42
C ILE A 436 -22.52 38.03 56.52
N ASN A 437 -22.44 38.46 57.79
CA ASN A 437 -22.53 37.67 59.03
C ASN A 437 -23.66 36.62 59.10
N SER A 438 -23.42 35.47 59.76
CA SER A 438 -23.87 35.28 61.17
C SER A 438 -23.55 33.89 61.77
N ASP A 439 -23.07 33.95 63.02
CA ASP A 439 -23.32 33.05 64.15
C ASP A 439 -22.96 31.53 64.24
N HIS A 440 -22.37 31.24 65.41
CA HIS A 440 -22.63 30.11 66.33
C HIS A 440 -21.84 28.77 66.27
N LYS A 441 -20.89 28.69 67.23
CA LYS A 441 -20.63 27.61 68.23
C LYS A 441 -20.00 26.24 67.85
N MET A 442 -19.02 25.90 68.70
CA MET A 442 -18.58 24.59 69.23
C MET A 442 -19.56 23.40 69.05
N ASN A 443 -19.13 22.13 68.92
CA ASN A 443 -18.40 21.37 69.95
C ASN A 443 -17.85 19.99 69.47
N MET A 444 -17.27 19.19 70.38
CA MET A 444 -16.57 17.90 70.19
C MET A 444 -17.44 16.61 70.20
N HIS A 445 -16.76 15.47 69.93
CA HIS A 445 -17.00 14.06 70.35
C HIS A 445 -17.80 13.07 69.47
N ALA A 446 -17.05 12.18 68.80
CA ALA A 446 -16.87 10.71 69.03
C ALA A 446 -18.01 9.76 69.51
N HIS A 447 -17.86 8.46 69.12
CA HIS A 447 -18.61 7.24 69.53
C HIS A 447 -20.09 7.17 69.04
N GLU A 448 -20.73 6.02 68.76
CA GLU A 448 -20.35 4.58 68.77
C GLU A 448 -21.31 3.67 67.96
N THR A 449 -21.03 2.36 67.90
CA THR A 449 -21.90 1.16 67.66
C THR A 449 -22.91 1.13 66.48
N ALA A 450 -23.00 0.13 65.59
CA ALA A 450 -22.94 -1.35 65.62
C ALA A 450 -24.33 -2.04 65.55
N SER A 451 -24.33 -3.35 65.24
CA SER A 451 -25.46 -4.31 65.12
C SER A 451 -26.10 -4.42 63.71
N THR A 452 -25.85 -5.49 62.94
CA THR A 452 -26.53 -6.83 62.83
C THR A 452 -27.63 -6.87 61.74
N GLU A 453 -27.91 -7.96 61.00
CA GLU A 453 -27.60 -9.39 61.18
C GLU A 453 -27.71 -10.23 59.87
N LYS A 454 -26.93 -11.36 59.77
CA LYS A 454 -27.25 -12.74 59.27
C LYS A 454 -28.15 -12.98 58.02
N ARG A 455 -28.08 -14.08 57.24
CA ARG A 455 -27.32 -15.36 57.28
C ARG A 455 -27.40 -16.11 55.92
N GLN A 456 -26.37 -16.92 55.58
CA GLN A 456 -26.38 -18.34 55.11
C GLN A 456 -27.37 -18.86 54.02
N LYS A 457 -27.12 -19.95 53.26
CA LYS A 457 -25.93 -20.71 52.79
C LYS A 457 -26.41 -21.83 51.83
N ASN A 458 -25.47 -22.44 51.09
CA ASN A 458 -25.46 -23.81 50.52
C ASN A 458 -25.82 -24.06 49.04
N SER A 459 -24.98 -24.90 48.43
CA SER A 459 -25.14 -25.70 47.20
C SER A 459 -25.91 -27.01 47.47
N PRO A 460 -26.22 -27.87 46.47
CA PRO A 460 -25.24 -28.90 46.04
C PRO A 460 -25.28 -29.32 44.55
N GLU A 461 -24.55 -30.41 44.27
CA GLU A 461 -23.94 -30.93 43.03
C GLU A 461 -24.82 -31.74 42.05
N SER A 462 -24.20 -32.07 40.89
CA SER A 462 -24.40 -33.28 40.06
C SER A 462 -25.64 -33.29 39.13
N SER A 463 -25.75 -34.11 38.06
CA SER A 463 -24.91 -35.21 37.51
C SER A 463 -25.31 -35.54 36.04
N LEU A 464 -24.40 -36.20 35.27
CA LEU A 464 -24.60 -37.22 34.18
C LEU A 464 -25.66 -37.00 33.04
N MET A 465 -25.60 -37.53 31.80
CA MET A 465 -24.61 -38.30 31.01
C MET A 465 -24.97 -38.28 29.48
N LYS A 466 -24.01 -38.65 28.61
CA LYS A 466 -24.09 -39.35 27.27
C LYS A 466 -25.24 -39.01 26.29
N GLY A 467 -24.96 -38.68 25.02
CA GLY A 467 -24.68 -39.65 23.92
C GLY A 467 -25.84 -39.61 22.89
N GLN A 468 -25.79 -40.09 21.64
CA GLN A 468 -24.76 -40.73 20.80
C GLN A 468 -25.19 -40.59 19.30
N VAL A 469 -24.32 -40.94 18.35
CA VAL A 469 -24.50 -40.81 16.87
C VAL A 469 -25.07 -42.09 16.22
N THR A 470 -25.93 -41.94 15.19
CA THR A 470 -26.17 -42.80 13.98
C THR A 470 -27.06 -41.96 13.02
N LEU A 471 -26.74 -41.68 11.75
CA LEU A 471 -26.53 -42.53 10.56
C LEU A 471 -27.77 -43.32 10.11
N ASP A 472 -28.40 -42.91 8.99
CA ASP A 472 -29.26 -43.79 8.18
C ASP A 472 -29.51 -43.28 6.73
N GLN A 473 -30.02 -44.17 5.86
CA GLN A 473 -30.20 -43.99 4.40
C GLN A 473 -31.60 -44.50 3.93
N VAL A 474 -32.08 -44.42 2.67
CA VAL A 474 -31.55 -44.01 1.34
C VAL A 474 -32.72 -43.48 0.46
N LEU A 475 -32.62 -43.53 -0.89
CA LEU A 475 -33.65 -43.26 -1.95
C LEU A 475 -33.72 -41.80 -2.42
N GLN A 476 -33.90 -41.48 -3.72
CA GLN A 476 -34.25 -42.29 -4.90
C GLN A 476 -33.66 -41.71 -6.22
N GLN A 477 -33.62 -42.50 -7.29
CA GLN A 477 -33.09 -42.11 -8.62
C GLN A 477 -34.10 -41.32 -9.46
N ASN A 478 -33.63 -40.46 -10.39
CA ASN A 478 -33.90 -40.70 -11.82
C ASN A 478 -33.06 -39.85 -12.79
N CYS A 479 -32.95 -40.34 -14.02
CA CYS A 479 -32.10 -39.84 -15.10
C CYS A 479 -32.82 -38.83 -16.01
N ASN A 480 -32.10 -37.83 -16.52
CA ASN A 480 -32.19 -37.35 -17.90
C ASN A 480 -30.98 -36.47 -18.21
N GLN A 481 -30.29 -36.73 -19.32
CA GLN A 481 -29.18 -35.91 -19.82
C GLN A 481 -29.59 -35.17 -21.10
N THR A 482 -29.33 -33.87 -21.13
CA THR A 482 -29.23 -33.06 -22.36
C THR A 482 -27.83 -32.44 -22.42
N PRO A 483 -27.12 -32.51 -23.56
CA PRO A 483 -25.71 -32.12 -23.64
C PRO A 483 -25.54 -30.61 -23.82
N GLN A 484 -25.80 -29.84 -22.75
CA GLN A 484 -25.41 -28.42 -22.65
C GLN A 484 -25.20 -27.91 -21.21
N GLU A 485 -25.56 -28.69 -20.17
CA GLU A 485 -25.34 -28.31 -18.76
C GLU A 485 -24.00 -28.79 -18.16
N SER A 486 -23.17 -29.52 -18.91
CA SER A 486 -21.95 -30.13 -18.36
C SER A 486 -20.84 -29.13 -18.09
N GLU A 487 -20.60 -28.17 -18.99
CA GLU A 487 -19.48 -27.23 -18.86
C GLU A 487 -19.71 -26.22 -17.73
N SER A 488 -20.90 -25.64 -17.60
CA SER A 488 -21.22 -24.69 -16.52
C SER A 488 -21.11 -25.33 -15.13
N LYS A 489 -21.61 -26.55 -14.95
CA LYS A 489 -21.46 -27.29 -13.69
C LYS A 489 -20.00 -27.64 -13.39
N ILE A 490 -19.19 -27.98 -14.41
CA ILE A 490 -17.75 -28.23 -14.24
C ILE A 490 -17.02 -26.93 -13.87
N GLU A 491 -17.34 -25.81 -14.50
CA GLU A 491 -16.75 -24.51 -14.17
C GLU A 491 -17.09 -24.03 -12.75
N ASP A 492 -18.35 -24.13 -12.32
CA ASP A 492 -18.76 -23.78 -10.95
C ASP A 492 -18.10 -24.68 -9.90
N THR A 493 -17.98 -25.99 -10.20
CA THR A 493 -17.27 -26.93 -9.31
C THR A 493 -15.80 -26.55 -9.21
N ARG A 494 -15.10 -26.34 -10.34
CA ARG A 494 -13.71 -25.91 -10.41
C ARG A 494 -13.47 -24.59 -9.69
N LEU A 495 -14.38 -23.62 -9.83
CA LEU A 495 -14.29 -22.32 -9.18
C LEU A 495 -14.37 -22.47 -7.65
N SER A 496 -15.27 -23.32 -7.15
CA SER A 496 -15.36 -23.60 -5.71
C SER A 496 -14.16 -24.38 -5.15
N GLU A 497 -13.66 -25.40 -5.85
CA GLU A 497 -12.42 -26.10 -5.51
C GLU A 497 -11.20 -25.15 -5.47
N SER A 498 -11.13 -24.20 -6.41
CA SER A 498 -10.09 -23.18 -6.45
C SER A 498 -10.17 -22.21 -5.25
N TYR A 499 -11.39 -21.81 -4.84
CA TYR A 499 -11.59 -20.95 -3.67
C TYR A 499 -11.04 -21.62 -2.41
N ASP A 500 -11.37 -22.89 -2.19
CA ASP A 500 -10.88 -23.69 -1.05
C ASP A 500 -9.36 -23.89 -1.10
N LYS A 501 -8.82 -24.29 -2.26
CA LYS A 501 -7.38 -24.53 -2.50
C LYS A 501 -6.50 -23.32 -2.16
N PHE A 502 -6.96 -22.11 -2.50
CA PHE A 502 -6.21 -20.88 -2.20
C PHE A 502 -6.62 -20.22 -0.87
N GLY A 503 -7.66 -20.72 -0.20
CA GLY A 503 -8.23 -20.11 1.00
C GLY A 503 -8.65 -18.67 0.73
N LEU A 504 -9.51 -18.51 -0.28
CA LEU A 504 -10.13 -17.25 -0.70
C LEU A 504 -11.65 -17.41 -0.68
N SER A 505 -12.38 -16.32 -0.50
CA SER A 505 -13.82 -16.26 -0.73
C SER A 505 -14.16 -15.28 -1.86
N PRO A 506 -15.37 -15.34 -2.45
CA PRO A 506 -15.86 -14.30 -3.36
C PRO A 506 -15.83 -12.89 -2.74
N GLY A 507 -15.93 -12.78 -1.40
CA GLY A 507 -15.78 -11.52 -0.67
C GLY A 507 -14.34 -11.01 -0.62
N ASP A 508 -13.35 -11.90 -0.53
CA ASP A 508 -11.94 -11.52 -0.56
C ASP A 508 -11.53 -11.00 -1.94
N ILE A 509 -12.00 -11.65 -3.02
CA ILE A 509 -11.74 -11.21 -4.40
C ILE A 509 -12.28 -9.80 -4.66
N ARG A 510 -13.47 -9.47 -4.13
CA ARG A 510 -14.02 -8.10 -4.18
C ARG A 510 -13.20 -7.11 -3.35
N ARG A 511 -12.66 -7.52 -2.19
CA ARG A 511 -11.93 -6.66 -1.25
C ARG A 511 -10.53 -6.24 -1.69
N PHE A 512 -9.92 -6.87 -2.70
CA PHE A 512 -8.58 -6.46 -3.18
C PHE A 512 -8.53 -5.01 -3.65
N PHE A 513 -9.62 -4.47 -4.21
CA PHE A 513 -9.64 -3.13 -4.81
C PHE A 513 -10.59 -2.12 -4.13
N THR A 514 -11.54 -2.55 -3.30
CA THR A 514 -12.48 -1.63 -2.61
C THR A 514 -11.83 -0.74 -1.53
N ASN A 515 -10.58 -0.99 -1.15
CA ASN A 515 -9.84 -0.18 -0.18
C ASN A 515 -9.07 1.00 -0.82
N ALA A 516 -9.19 1.23 -2.14
CA ALA A 516 -8.50 2.30 -2.84
C ALA A 516 -9.19 3.68 -2.73
N THR A 517 -10.50 3.73 -2.46
CA THR A 517 -11.32 4.96 -2.49
C THR A 517 -11.80 5.44 -1.13
N ALA A 518 -11.50 4.73 -0.03
CA ALA A 518 -11.92 5.10 1.32
C ALA A 518 -10.99 6.16 1.95
N SER A 519 -11.19 7.43 1.58
CA SER A 519 -10.55 8.59 2.22
C SER A 519 -11.56 9.62 2.76
N THR A 520 -12.47 9.17 3.62
CA THR A 520 -13.27 10.02 4.51
C THR A 520 -13.45 9.34 5.87
N ASP A 521 -13.51 10.15 6.94
CA ASP A 521 -13.74 9.66 8.30
C ASP A 521 -15.17 9.10 8.46
N SER A 522 -15.29 7.94 9.09
CA SER A 522 -16.52 7.57 9.81
C SER A 522 -16.22 6.56 10.93
N SER A 523 -16.13 7.06 12.16
CA SER A 523 -16.21 6.25 13.37
C SER A 523 -17.67 6.02 13.75
N GLY A 524 -18.13 4.76 13.72
CA GLY A 524 -19.45 4.34 14.19
C GLY A 524 -19.46 2.83 14.44
N PRO A 525 -20.22 2.32 15.43
CA PRO A 525 -20.23 0.89 15.77
C PRO A 525 -21.06 0.07 14.77
N ASP A 526 -20.62 -1.16 14.52
CA ASP A 526 -21.35 -2.13 13.69
C ASP A 526 -22.72 -2.46 14.30
N ILE A 527 -23.80 -2.11 13.57
CA ILE A 527 -25.14 -2.66 13.82
C ILE A 527 -25.37 -3.75 12.78
N VAL A 528 -25.53 -4.99 13.24
CA VAL A 528 -25.90 -6.14 12.42
C VAL A 528 -27.43 -6.16 12.29
N PRO A 529 -28.02 -6.07 11.08
CA PRO A 529 -29.42 -6.34 10.88
C PRO A 529 -29.63 -7.86 10.78
N SER A 530 -30.29 -8.43 11.79
CA SER A 530 -30.83 -9.79 11.76
C SER A 530 -32.09 -9.86 10.89
N ASP A 531 -32.26 -11.00 10.20
CA ASP A 531 -33.51 -11.53 9.61
C ASP A 531 -34.51 -10.56 8.97
N LEU A 532 -34.57 -10.58 7.64
CA LEU A 532 -35.78 -10.22 6.90
C LEU A 532 -36.16 -11.33 5.92
N SER A 533 -37.34 -11.90 6.15
CA SER A 533 -37.94 -12.99 5.38
C SER A 533 -38.30 -12.56 3.96
N VAL A 534 -38.14 -13.48 3.01
CA VAL A 534 -38.55 -13.30 1.62
C VAL A 534 -40.08 -13.17 1.53
N THR A 535 -40.57 -11.99 1.20
CA THR A 535 -41.94 -11.78 0.71
C THR A 535 -41.88 -11.50 -0.80
N LYS A 536 -42.72 -12.19 -1.58
CA LYS A 536 -42.86 -11.95 -3.02
C LYS A 536 -43.52 -10.59 -3.24
N SER A 537 -42.78 -9.58 -3.67
CA SER A 537 -43.36 -8.31 -4.12
C SER A 537 -43.97 -8.47 -5.51
N THR A 538 -45.25 -8.11 -5.63
CA THR A 538 -45.92 -7.89 -6.92
C THR A 538 -45.22 -6.77 -7.68
N ASN A 539 -45.08 -6.94 -9.00
CA ASN A 539 -44.32 -6.05 -9.86
C ASN A 539 -45.13 -4.79 -10.21
N GLU A 540 -45.26 -3.87 -9.25
CA GLU A 540 -45.97 -2.60 -9.43
C GLU A 540 -45.13 -1.62 -10.27
N MET A 541 -45.72 -1.11 -11.37
CA MET A 541 -45.08 -0.16 -12.29
C MET A 541 -45.81 1.19 -12.23
N SER A 542 -45.04 2.28 -12.13
CA SER A 542 -45.53 3.66 -12.09
C SER A 542 -45.18 4.42 -13.36
N SER A 543 -46.03 5.36 -13.81
CA SER A 543 -45.76 6.21 -14.98
C SER A 543 -45.04 7.50 -14.59
N CYS A 544 -43.90 7.81 -15.20
CA CYS A 544 -43.14 9.03 -14.91
C CYS A 544 -43.68 10.27 -15.63
N ASP A 545 -44.14 11.28 -14.88
CA ASP A 545 -44.66 12.54 -15.43
C ASP A 545 -43.67 13.35 -16.29
N LYS A 546 -42.36 13.08 -16.18
CA LYS A 546 -41.30 13.79 -16.92
C LYS A 546 -40.98 13.16 -18.28
N CYS A 547 -41.31 11.89 -18.52
CA CYS A 547 -41.01 11.21 -19.79
C CYS A 547 -42.07 10.20 -20.27
N ASN A 548 -43.19 10.06 -19.54
CA ASN A 548 -44.30 9.14 -19.78
C ASN A 548 -43.90 7.66 -19.98
N LYS A 549 -42.80 7.24 -19.35
CA LYS A 549 -42.38 5.84 -19.30
C LYS A 549 -42.96 5.13 -18.08
N MET A 550 -43.38 3.89 -18.26
CA MET A 550 -43.71 2.97 -17.16
C MET A 550 -42.41 2.41 -16.57
N ILE A 551 -42.19 2.61 -15.28
CA ILE A 551 -40.96 2.26 -14.57
C ILE A 551 -41.32 1.39 -13.35
N PRO A 552 -40.64 0.24 -13.15
CA PRO A 552 -40.76 -0.57 -11.93
C PRO A 552 -40.46 0.23 -10.66
N GLN A 553 -41.19 -0.02 -9.58
CA GLN A 553 -41.10 0.81 -8.36
C GLN A 553 -39.75 0.72 -7.64
N ASP A 554 -39.00 -0.36 -7.83
CA ASP A 554 -37.61 -0.55 -7.37
C ASP A 554 -36.61 0.34 -8.14
N GLN A 555 -36.87 0.62 -9.42
CA GLN A 555 -36.04 1.47 -10.29
C GLN A 555 -36.46 2.95 -10.26
N TRP A 556 -37.52 3.29 -9.51
CA TRP A 556 -38.10 4.64 -9.49
C TRP A 556 -37.17 5.72 -8.95
N ILE A 557 -36.26 5.36 -8.04
CA ILE A 557 -35.26 6.27 -7.46
C ILE A 557 -34.19 6.61 -8.50
N GLU A 558 -33.55 5.59 -9.10
CA GLU A 558 -32.55 5.79 -10.16
C GLU A 558 -33.12 6.56 -11.36
N HIS A 559 -34.38 6.31 -11.71
CA HIS A 559 -35.07 7.04 -12.77
C HIS A 559 -35.33 8.52 -12.45
N LYS A 560 -35.59 8.86 -11.18
CA LYS A 560 -35.68 10.26 -10.74
C LYS A 560 -34.32 10.95 -10.75
N ASP A 561 -33.26 10.27 -10.33
CA ASP A 561 -31.90 10.79 -10.33
C ASP A 561 -31.39 11.05 -11.75
N PHE A 562 -31.71 10.18 -12.72
CA PHE A 562 -31.47 10.42 -14.14
C PHE A 562 -32.11 11.74 -14.62
N HIS A 563 -33.37 11.98 -14.23
CA HIS A 563 -34.07 13.22 -14.58
C HIS A 563 -33.53 14.47 -13.88
N PHE A 564 -32.91 14.33 -12.71
CA PHE A 564 -32.23 15.42 -12.00
C PHE A 564 -30.87 15.73 -12.65
N ALA A 565 -30.07 14.71 -12.98
CA ALA A 565 -28.81 14.88 -13.71
C ALA A 565 -29.01 15.53 -15.09
N LEU A 566 -30.05 15.11 -15.83
CA LEU A 566 -30.41 15.72 -17.12
C LEU A 566 -30.87 17.18 -17.00
N GLN A 567 -31.41 17.58 -15.85
CA GLN A 567 -31.75 18.97 -15.57
C GLN A 567 -30.49 19.80 -15.29
N LEU A 568 -29.60 19.33 -14.42
CA LEU A 568 -28.31 19.98 -14.14
C LEU A 568 -27.48 20.20 -15.42
N GLN A 569 -27.44 19.21 -16.32
CA GLN A 569 -26.74 19.34 -17.60
C GLN A 569 -27.32 20.46 -18.49
N ARG A 570 -28.65 20.65 -18.49
CA ARG A 570 -29.32 21.72 -19.25
C ARG A 570 -29.11 23.10 -18.63
N GLU A 571 -28.97 23.17 -17.31
CA GLU A 571 -28.63 24.40 -16.58
C GLU A 571 -27.18 24.83 -16.89
N ASP A 572 -26.23 23.88 -16.96
CA ASP A 572 -24.83 24.15 -17.32
C ASP A 572 -24.67 24.59 -18.80
N ASP A 573 -25.37 23.91 -19.73
CA ASP A 573 -25.38 24.29 -21.15
C ASP A 573 -26.07 25.65 -21.43
N SER A 574 -27.00 26.08 -20.58
CA SER A 574 -27.59 27.42 -20.68
C SER A 574 -26.71 28.50 -20.05
N GLY A 575 -25.91 28.18 -19.02
CA GLY A 575 -24.82 29.03 -18.53
C GLY A 575 -23.77 29.34 -19.61
N ARG A 576 -23.40 28.35 -20.43
CA ARG A 576 -22.46 28.53 -21.57
C ARG A 576 -22.95 29.47 -22.67
N LYS A 577 -24.27 29.68 -22.80
CA LYS A 577 -24.85 30.46 -23.91
C LYS A 577 -24.83 31.98 -23.71
N LEU A 578 -24.49 32.46 -22.50
CA LEU A 578 -24.55 33.88 -22.13
C LEU A 578 -23.27 34.69 -22.43
N VAL A 579 -22.22 34.08 -23.03
CA VAL A 579 -20.93 34.75 -23.32
C VAL A 579 -20.61 34.77 -24.81
N LEU A 580 -21.59 35.10 -25.67
CA LEU A 580 -21.38 35.29 -27.13
C LEU A 580 -22.21 36.43 -27.75
N THR A 581 -21.98 37.67 -27.30
CA THR A 581 -22.09 38.88 -28.12
C THR A 581 -20.94 39.81 -27.72
N THR A 582 -19.99 40.15 -28.59
CA THR A 582 -20.15 41.15 -29.67
C THR A 582 -19.02 41.00 -30.70
N ASN A 583 -19.25 41.50 -31.93
CA ASN A 583 -18.26 41.51 -33.00
C ASN A 583 -17.12 42.50 -32.74
N ASP A 584 -15.88 42.13 -33.08
CA ASP A 584 -15.06 42.99 -33.94
C ASP A 584 -14.06 42.17 -34.79
N GLY A 585 -13.75 42.67 -35.98
CA GLY A 585 -12.97 42.00 -37.00
C GLY A 585 -11.46 42.07 -36.76
N SER A 586 -10.88 41.00 -36.20
CA SER A 586 -9.43 40.78 -36.22
C SER A 586 -9.11 39.29 -36.08
N LYS A 587 -8.34 38.72 -37.02
CA LYS A 587 -7.80 37.35 -36.92
C LYS A 587 -6.68 37.28 -35.86
N LYS A 588 -7.02 37.48 -34.59
CA LYS A 588 -6.18 37.02 -33.48
C LYS A 588 -6.25 35.50 -33.46
N LYS A 589 -5.11 34.83 -33.67
CA LYS A 589 -4.98 33.39 -33.42
C LYS A 589 -5.52 33.12 -32.02
N ARG A 590 -6.57 32.31 -31.88
CA ARG A 590 -7.04 31.85 -30.57
C ARG A 590 -5.89 31.05 -29.97
N LYS A 591 -5.36 31.53 -28.85
CA LYS A 591 -4.32 30.82 -28.11
C LYS A 591 -5.02 29.62 -27.47
N ILE A 592 -4.73 28.42 -27.99
CA ILE A 592 -5.32 27.17 -27.48
C ILE A 592 -4.95 27.04 -26.00
N ASP A 593 -5.86 26.51 -25.18
CA ASP A 593 -5.52 26.06 -23.84
C ASP A 593 -4.76 24.73 -23.96
N ILE A 594 -3.45 24.84 -24.15
CA ILE A 594 -2.59 23.70 -24.48
C ILE A 594 -2.42 22.74 -23.29
N SER A 595 -2.80 23.17 -22.08
CA SER A 595 -2.93 22.26 -20.94
C SER A 595 -3.99 21.19 -21.22
N ASN A 596 -5.08 21.56 -21.90
CA ASN A 596 -6.11 20.63 -22.36
C ASN A 596 -5.72 19.92 -23.66
N TYR A 597 -4.98 20.55 -24.58
CA TYR A 597 -4.55 19.93 -25.85
C TYR A 597 -3.73 18.64 -25.66
N PHE A 598 -2.80 18.62 -24.69
CA PHE A 598 -2.05 17.39 -24.39
C PHE A 598 -2.80 16.46 -23.43
N LYS A 599 -3.60 17.00 -22.50
CA LYS A 599 -4.42 16.16 -21.58
C LYS A 599 -5.55 15.43 -22.29
N SER A 600 -6.08 15.94 -23.40
CA SER A 600 -7.08 15.23 -24.21
C SER A 600 -6.49 14.13 -25.11
N ARG A 601 -5.16 14.09 -25.26
CA ARG A 601 -4.41 13.08 -26.03
C ARG A 601 -3.83 11.97 -25.15
N THR A 602 -3.59 12.25 -23.87
CA THR A 602 -3.27 11.25 -22.85
C THR A 602 -4.55 10.73 -22.20
N GLY A 603 -5.03 9.57 -22.65
CA GLY A 603 -6.20 8.87 -22.07
C GLY A 603 -5.97 8.26 -20.70
#